data_AF-A0A7H4MWA8-F1
#
_entry.id   AF-A0A7H4MWA8-F1
#
_cell.length_a   1.000
_cell.length_b   1.000
_cell.length_c   1.000
_cell.angle_alpha   90.00
_cell.angle_beta   90.00
_cell.angle_gamma   90.00
#
_symmetry.space_group_name_H-M   'P 1'
#
loop_
_entity.id
_entity.type
_entity.pdbx_description
1 polymer ?
#
loop_
_entity_poly.entity_id
_entity_poly.type
_entity_poly.pdbx_seq_one_letter_code
_entity_poly.pdbx_strand_id
1 'polypeptide(L)' 'MDQAVVEDGNLISGKGLGHVFDFSFTVAARLLGDEAPVRNHAEHIYCRW' A
#
# COMPACT_ATOMS: atom_id res chain seq x y z
N MET A 1 -4.23 -6.30 16.13
CA MET A 1 -4.57 -7.33 15.12
C MET A 1 -3.30 -7.60 14.32
N ASP A 2 -3.10 -8.83 13.82
CA ASP A 2 -1.94 -9.14 12.99
C ASP A 2 -2.27 -8.89 11.50
N GLN A 3 -1.99 -7.67 11.02
CA GLN A 3 -2.23 -7.24 9.65
C GLN A 3 -0.92 -6.72 9.04
N ALA A 4 -0.74 -6.93 7.73
CA ALA A 4 0.43 -6.45 6.99
C ALA A 4 0.54 -4.91 6.98
N VAL A 5 -0.60 -4.25 6.79
CA VAL A 5 -0.79 -2.80 6.82
C VAL A 5 -2.04 -2.50 7.63
N VAL A 6 -1.98 -1.46 8.46
CA VAL A 6 -3.13 -0.97 9.25
C VAL A 6 -3.33 0.51 8.95
N GLU A 7 -4.57 0.88 8.63
CA GLU A 7 -5.03 2.26 8.46
C GLU A 7 -5.96 2.65 9.62
N ASP A 8 -5.61 3.71 10.35
CA ASP A 8 -6.43 4.30 11.41
C ASP A 8 -6.42 5.83 11.28
N GLY A 9 -7.46 6.38 10.66
CA GLY A 9 -7.59 7.81 10.40
C GLY A 9 -6.48 8.34 9.46
N ASN A 10 -5.50 9.05 10.04
CA ASN A 10 -4.33 9.57 9.34
C ASN A 10 -3.05 8.76 9.59
N LEU A 11 -3.12 7.70 10.40
CA LEU A 11 -2.01 6.80 10.64
C LEU A 11 -2.10 5.59 9.70
N ILE A 12 -1.07 5.43 8.87
CA ILE A 12 -0.85 4.21 8.09
C ILE A 12 0.44 3.57 8.63
N SER A 13 0.37 2.32 9.07
CA SER A 13 1.52 1.59 9.62
C SER A 13 1.72 0.26 8.92
N GLY A 14 2.98 -0.12 8.69
CA GLY A 14 3.37 -1.38 8.06
C GLY A 14 4.11 -2.30 9.02
N LYS A 15 3.85 -3.61 8.94
CA LYS A 15 4.42 -4.62 9.86
C LYS A 15 5.94 -4.80 9.74
N GLY A 16 6.54 -4.45 8.60
CA GLY A 16 7.99 -4.52 8.39
C GLY A 16 8.38 -4.68 6.92
N LEU A 17 9.67 -4.94 6.66
CA LEU A 17 10.25 -4.96 5.31
C LEU A 17 9.55 -5.93 4.35
N GLY A 18 9.05 -7.07 4.84
CA GLY A 18 8.32 -8.04 4.02
C GLY A 18 6.98 -7.54 3.46
N HIS A 19 6.45 -6.42 3.97
CA HIS A 19 5.18 -5.80 3.57
C HIS A 19 5.37 -4.37 3.04
N VAL A 20 6.61 -3.99 2.68
CA VAL A 20 6.91 -2.61 2.29
C VAL A 20 6.18 -2.19 1.01
N PHE A 21 5.94 -3.12 0.09
CA PHE A 21 5.17 -2.83 -1.12
C PHE A 21 3.69 -2.58 -0.80
N ASP A 22 3.07 -3.46 -0.01
CA ASP A 22 1.69 -3.26 0.47
C ASP A 22 1.54 -1.90 1.14
N PHE A 23 2.46 -1.58 2.07
CA PHE A 23 2.48 -0.31 2.77
C PHE A 23 2.63 0.89 1.81
N SER A 24 3.60 0.84 0.90
CA SER A 24 3.91 1.97 0.02
C SER A 24 2.78 2.23 -0.96
N PHE A 25 2.16 1.17 -1.49
CA PHE A 25 1.03 1.32 -2.41
C PHE A 25 -0.25 1.75 -1.70
N THR A 26 -0.52 1.28 -0.48
CA THR A 26 -1.61 1.82 0.35
C THR A 26 -1.43 3.32 0.61
N VAL A 27 -0.22 3.77 0.95
CA VAL A 27 0.09 5.19 1.09
C VAL A 27 -0.14 5.95 -0.24
N ALA A 28 0.34 5.41 -1.35
CA ALA A 28 0.18 6.05 -2.66
C ALA A 28 -1.29 6.21 -3.05
N ALA A 29 -2.12 5.18 -2.88
CA ALA A 29 -3.55 5.22 -3.17
C ALA A 29 -4.26 6.25 -2.29
N ARG A 30 -3.90 6.32 -1.00
CA ARG A 30 -4.46 7.31 -0.08
C ARG A 30 -4.12 8.75 -0.45
N LEU A 31 -2.91 8.99 -0.95
CA LEU A 31 -2.45 10.32 -1.37
C LEU A 31 -3.05 10.76 -2.71
N LEU A 32 -3.21 9.82 -3.64
CA LEU A 32 -3.80 10.09 -4.95
C LEU A 32 -5.34 10.14 -4.91
N GLY A 33 -5.95 9.48 -3.93
CA GLY A 33 -7.41 9.29 -3.89
C GLY A 33 -7.93 8.37 -4.99
N ASP A 34 -7.04 7.62 -5.65
CA ASP A 34 -7.34 6.71 -6.75
C ASP A 34 -6.34 5.54 -6.74
N GLU A 35 -6.87 4.32 -6.78
CA GLU A 35 -6.09 3.08 -6.83
C GLU A 35 -5.67 2.69 -8.25
N ALA A 36 -6.38 3.16 -9.29
CA ALA A 36 -6.11 2.78 -10.68
C ALA A 36 -4.64 3.03 -11.12
N PRO A 37 -4.06 4.23 -10.90
CA PRO A 37 -2.66 4.46 -11.25
C PRO A 37 -1.68 3.64 -10.40
N VAL A 38 -2.05 3.34 -9.15
CA VAL A 38 -1.22 2.55 -8.22
C VAL A 38 -1.18 1.09 -8.64
N ARG A 39 -2.34 0.50 -8.95
CA ARG A 39 -2.45 -0.87 -9.45
C ARG A 39 -1.74 -1.04 -10.79
N ASN A 40 -1.86 -0.08 -11.69
CA ASN A 40 -1.11 -0.09 -12.95
C ASN A 40 0.42 -0.13 -12.71
N HIS A 41 0.91 0.62 -11.71
CA HIS A 41 2.33 0.61 -11.36
C HIS A 41 2.75 -0.71 -10.69
N ALA A 42 1.94 -1.26 -9.79
CA ALA A 42 2.20 -2.56 -9.17
C ALA A 42 2.33 -3.67 -10.22
N GLU A 43 1.40 -3.71 -11.17
CA GLU A 43 1.45 -4.62 -12.33
C GLU A 43 2.69 -4.39 -13.19
N HIS A 44 3.07 -3.13 -13.43
CA HIS A 44 4.26 -2.78 -14.23
C HIS A 44 5.57 -3.34 -13.66
N ILE A 45 5.66 -3.49 -12.33
CA ILE A 45 6.82 -4.05 -11.64
C ILE A 45 6.63 -5.50 -11.20
N TYR A 46 5.56 -6.16 -11.66
CA TYR A 46 5.21 -7.54 -11.32
C TYR A 46 4.97 -7.78 -9.81
N CYS A 47 4.58 -6.73 -9.09
CA CYS A 47 4.16 -6.84 -7.70
C CYS A 47 2.65 -7.07 -7.65
N ARG A 48 2.20 -8.10 -6.92
CA ARG A 48 0.77 -8.26 -6.64
C ARG A 48 0.40 -7.36 -5.47
N TRP A 49 -0.42 -6.35 -5.75
CA TRP A 49 -1.01 -5.44 -4.79
C TRP A 49 -2.49 -5.27 -5.12
#